data_AF-A0A916R8Z6-F1
#
_entry.id   AF-A0A916R8Z6-F1
#
_cell.length_a   1.000
_cell.length_b   1.000
_cell.length_c   1.000
_cell.angle_alpha   90.00
_cell.angle_beta   90.00
_cell.angle_gamma   90.00
#
_symmetry.space_group_name_H-M   'P 1'
#
loop_
_entity.id
_entity.type
_entity.pdbx_description
1 polymer ?
#
loop_
_entity_poly.entity_id
_entity_poly.type
_entity_poly.pdbx_seq_one_letter_code
_entity_poly.pdbx_strand_id
1 'polypeptide(L)'
;MGKFSRTAPEKLEPVVSLKHNERNYYGYDLYISGPCQIVYRPYNPAKCGAHLWINTYHPVQFIDSQFNLDPATARQPYKHIKR
;
A
#
# COMPACT_ATOMS: atom_id res chain seq x y z
N MET A 1 13.30 -6.21 24.11
CA MET A 1 12.71 -4.96 23.57
C MET A 1 13.42 -4.59 22.28
N GLY A 2 12.75 -4.70 21.13
CA GLY A 2 13.31 -4.25 19.84
C GLY A 2 13.34 -2.72 19.80
N LYS A 3 14.49 -2.15 19.41
CA LYS A 3 14.65 -0.70 19.21
C LYS A 3 13.87 -0.30 17.96
N PHE A 4 12.73 0.37 18.13
CA PHE A 4 12.07 1.06 17.03
C PHE A 4 12.92 2.27 16.63
N SER A 5 13.67 2.13 15.54
CA SER A 5 14.32 3.26 14.87
C SER A 5 13.24 4.21 14.38
N ARG A 6 13.20 5.43 14.91
CA ARG A 6 12.37 6.52 14.36
C ARG A 6 13.03 6.98 13.06
N THR A 7 12.74 6.29 11.96
CA THR A 7 13.10 6.76 10.62
C THR A 7 12.43 8.12 10.40
N ALA A 8 13.19 9.10 9.89
CA ALA A 8 12.64 10.42 9.60
C ALA A 8 11.47 10.31 8.59
N PRO A 9 10.41 11.13 8.72
CA PRO A 9 9.20 11.03 7.91
C PRO A 9 9.46 11.05 6.39
N GLU A 10 10.50 11.79 5.98
CA GLU A 10 11.00 11.94 4.61
C GLU A 10 11.60 10.67 3.97
N LYS A 11 11.84 9.61 4.75
CA LYS A 11 12.46 8.35 4.28
C LYS A 11 11.58 7.12 4.46
N LEU A 12 10.29 7.30 4.75
CA LEU A 12 9.38 6.17 4.83
C LEU A 12 9.15 5.61 3.43
N GLU A 13 9.18 4.29 3.30
CA GLU A 13 8.77 3.61 2.07
C GLU A 13 7.27 3.30 2.18
N PRO A 14 6.49 3.44 1.09
CA PRO A 14 5.08 3.08 1.13
C PRO A 14 4.91 1.57 1.26
N VAL A 15 4.22 1.14 2.32
CA VAL A 15 4.10 -0.28 2.71
C VAL A 15 2.79 -0.92 2.26
N VAL A 16 1.77 -0.13 1.94
CA VAL A 16 0.48 -0.65 1.47
C VAL A 16 0.53 -0.78 -0.04
N SER A 17 0.29 -1.98 -0.55
CA SER A 17 0.23 -2.24 -1.99
C SER A 17 -1.20 -2.51 -2.44
N LEU A 18 -1.63 -1.79 -3.49
CA LEU A 18 -2.88 -2.02 -4.20
C LEU A 18 -2.56 -2.71 -5.53
N LYS A 19 -3.03 -3.95 -5.68
CA LYS A 19 -2.91 -4.69 -6.94
C LYS A 19 -4.20 -4.58 -7.75
N HIS A 20 -4.10 -4.03 -8.95
CA HIS A 20 -5.21 -3.96 -9.90
C HIS A 20 -4.73 -4.52 -11.25
N ASN A 21 -5.27 -5.69 -11.61
CA ASN A 21 -4.81 -6.50 -12.73
C ASN A 21 -3.31 -6.81 -12.60
N GLU A 22 -2.51 -6.39 -13.58
CA GLU A 22 -1.05 -6.58 -13.61
C GLU A 22 -0.29 -5.41 -12.98
N ARG A 23 -0.99 -4.36 -12.53
CA ARG A 23 -0.38 -3.15 -11.96
C ARG A 23 -0.40 -3.19 -10.44
N ASN A 24 0.69 -2.73 -9.84
CA ASN A 24 0.81 -2.50 -8.40
C ASN A 24 1.01 -1.01 -8.14
N TYR A 25 0.23 -0.46 -7.24
CA TYR A 25 0.34 0.90 -6.73
C TYR A 25 0.71 0.83 -5.25
N TYR A 26 1.43 1.82 -4.73
CA TYR A 26 1.91 1.83 -3.36
C TYR A 26 1.52 3.13 -2.68
N GLY A 27 1.14 3.07 -1.41
CA GLY A 27 0.78 4.22 -0.61
C GLY A 27 0.92 3.96 0.89
N TYR A 28 0.59 4.98 1.67
CA TYR A 28 0.58 4.92 3.13
C TYR A 28 -0.82 4.68 3.68
N ASP A 29 -1.82 5.34 3.06
CA ASP A 29 -3.20 5.30 3.49
C ASP A 29 -4.14 5.26 2.28
N LEU A 30 -5.15 4.39 2.36
CA LEU A 30 -6.09 4.11 1.29
C LEU A 30 -7.51 4.06 1.85
N TYR A 31 -8.45 4.68 1.14
CA TYR A 31 -9.88 4.66 1.45
C TYR A 31 -10.64 3.76 0.47
N ILE A 32 -11.53 2.92 0.99
CA ILE A 32 -12.45 2.09 0.20
C ILE A 32 -13.87 2.59 0.45
N SER A 33 -14.55 3.09 -0.58
CA SER A 33 -15.88 3.70 -0.44
C SER A 33 -17.04 2.69 -0.48
N GLY A 34 -16.82 1.47 0.01
CA GLY A 34 -17.86 0.44 0.01
C GLY A 34 -17.43 -0.89 0.64
N PRO A 35 -18.30 -1.93 0.55
CA PRO A 35 -18.00 -3.29 0.94
C PRO A 35 -16.62 -3.81 0.54
N CYS A 36 -15.99 -4.55 1.45
CA CYS A 36 -14.77 -5.29 1.19
C CYS A 36 -14.77 -6.60 2.00
N GLN A 37 -13.89 -7.51 1.59
CA GLN A 37 -13.66 -8.76 2.30
C GLN A 37 -12.21 -8.79 2.78
N ILE A 38 -12.01 -9.11 4.05
CA ILE A 38 -10.69 -9.46 4.58
C ILE A 38 -10.49 -10.96 4.34
N VAL A 39 -9.44 -11.31 3.61
CA VAL A 39 -9.14 -12.70 3.25
C VAL A 39 -7.82 -13.10 3.86
N TYR A 40 -7.86 -14.16 4.67
CA TYR A 40 -6.67 -14.81 5.21
C TYR A 40 -6.53 -16.21 4.62
N ARG A 41 -5.38 -16.51 4.01
CA ARG A 41 -5.01 -17.84 3.50
C ARG A 41 -3.59 -18.20 3.93
N PRO A 42 -3.42 -18.94 5.04
CA PRO A 42 -2.10 -19.29 5.55
C PRO A 42 -1.35 -20.28 4.64
N TYR A 43 -2.04 -21.24 4.02
CA TYR A 43 -1.40 -22.34 3.28
C TYR A 43 -1.47 -22.20 1.75
N ASN A 44 -2.33 -21.31 1.24
CA ASN A 44 -2.49 -21.09 -0.20
C ASN A 44 -2.59 -19.58 -0.49
N PRO A 45 -1.46 -18.86 -0.45
CA PRO A 45 -1.42 -17.41 -0.63
C PRO A 45 -1.91 -17.00 -2.02
N ALA A 46 -2.26 -15.72 -2.18
CA ALA A 46 -2.53 -15.15 -3.49
C ALA A 46 -1.32 -15.31 -4.42
N LYS A 47 -1.51 -15.22 -5.75
CA LYS A 47 -0.41 -15.33 -6.73
C LYS A 47 0.75 -14.34 -6.48
N CYS A 48 0.50 -13.24 -5.78
CA CYS A 48 1.52 -12.28 -5.37
C CYS A 48 2.27 -12.64 -4.06
N GLY A 49 1.96 -13.78 -3.44
CA GLY A 49 2.53 -14.21 -2.16
C GLY A 49 1.80 -13.68 -0.92
N ALA A 50 0.77 -12.84 -1.07
CA ALA A 50 0.03 -12.30 0.07
C ALA A 50 -0.79 -13.40 0.78
N HIS A 51 -0.61 -13.53 2.09
CA HIS A 51 -1.39 -14.42 2.95
C HIS A 51 -2.59 -13.73 3.58
N LEU A 52 -2.54 -12.41 3.72
CA LEU A 52 -3.64 -11.58 4.22
C LEU A 52 -3.81 -10.42 3.24
N TRP A 53 -5.03 -10.18 2.80
CA TRP A 53 -5.35 -9.03 1.96
C TRP A 53 -6.80 -8.60 2.13
N ILE A 54 -7.08 -7.40 1.64
CA ILE A 54 -8.44 -6.87 1.49
C ILE A 54 -8.82 -7.00 0.02
N ASN A 55 -9.98 -7.60 -0.26
CA ASN A 55 -10.53 -7.76 -1.60
C ASN A 55 -11.78 -6.88 -1.75
N THR A 56 -11.87 -6.12 -2.85
CA THR A 56 -13.02 -5.27 -3.14
C THR A 56 -13.19 -5.07 -4.64
N TYR A 57 -14.43 -4.86 -5.09
CA TYR A 57 -14.77 -4.39 -6.43
C TYR A 57 -15.15 -2.90 -6.44
N HIS A 58 -15.03 -2.22 -5.30
CA HIS A 58 -15.38 -0.82 -5.16
C HIS A 58 -14.18 0.10 -5.32
N PRO A 59 -14.42 1.38 -5.61
CA PRO A 59 -13.35 2.36 -5.77
C PRO A 59 -12.42 2.41 -4.54
N VAL A 60 -11.13 2.45 -4.83
CA VAL A 60 -10.07 2.65 -3.83
C VAL A 60 -9.36 3.96 -4.14
N GLN A 61 -9.22 4.81 -3.14
CA GLN A 61 -8.59 6.12 -3.25
C GLN A 61 -7.33 6.16 -2.39
N PHE A 62 -6.27 6.75 -2.90
CA PHE A 62 -5.10 7.09 -2.09
C PHE A 62 -5.42 8.33 -1.28
N ILE A 63 -5.26 8.23 0.04
CA ILE A 63 -5.35 9.41 0.91
C ILE A 63 -3.96 10.05 0.90
N ASP A 64 -3.92 11.35 0.62
CA ASP A 64 -2.68 12.10 0.68
C ASP A 64 -2.24 12.22 2.14
N SER A 65 -1.33 11.34 2.53
CA SER A 65 -0.76 11.38 3.87
C SER A 65 0.23 12.55 3.94
N GLN A 66 0.16 13.35 5.01
CA GLN A 66 1.03 14.51 5.26
C GLN A 66 2.56 14.22 5.26
N PHE A 67 2.95 12.97 4.98
CA PHE A 67 4.32 12.51 4.82
C PHE A 67 4.98 12.92 3.49
N ASN A 68 4.21 13.40 2.51
CA ASN A 68 4.76 13.92 1.26
C ASN A 68 4.31 15.36 1.01
N LEU A 69 5.27 16.28 0.94
CA LEU A 69 5.06 17.66 0.48
C LEU A 69 4.82 17.74 -1.06
N ASP A 70 4.86 16.61 -1.77
CA ASP A 70 4.62 16.51 -3.20
C ASP A 70 3.59 15.41 -3.55
N PRO A 71 2.36 15.79 -3.96
CA PRO A 71 1.31 14.87 -4.40
C PRO A 71 1.70 13.95 -5.56
N ALA A 72 2.73 14.30 -6.36
CA ALA A 72 3.24 13.48 -7.46
C ALA A 72 3.92 12.19 -6.97
N THR A 73 4.30 12.12 -5.68
CA THR A 73 5.02 11.00 -5.07
C THR A 73 4.06 9.98 -4.43
N ALA A 74 2.86 10.41 -4.01
CA ALA A 74 1.84 9.54 -3.39
C ALA A 74 1.22 8.51 -4.36
N ARG A 75 1.55 8.58 -5.65
CA ARG A 75 1.03 7.69 -6.72
C ARG A 75 2.13 7.07 -7.59
N GLN A 76 3.36 6.90 -7.08
CA GLN A 76 4.40 6.32 -7.93
C GLN A 76 4.47 4.79 -7.81
N PRO A 77 4.47 4.06 -8.95
CA PRO A 77 5.01 2.72 -9.00
C PRO A 77 6.44 2.76 -8.45
N TYR A 78 6.82 1.76 -7.64
CA TYR A 78 8.16 1.60 -7.04
C TYR A 78 9.32 1.91 -8.02
N LYS A 79 9.13 1.69 -9.32
CA LYS A 79 10.11 1.90 -10.39
C LYS A 79 10.56 3.35 -10.62
N HIS A 80 9.90 4.35 -10.03
CA HIS A 80 10.27 5.76 -10.19
C HIS A 80 10.83 6.42 -8.92
N ILE A 81 10.91 5.69 -7.81
CA ILE A 81 11.70 6.13 -6.66
C ILE A 81 13.17 5.94 -7.04
N LYS A 82 13.79 6.99 -7.58
CA LYS A 82 15.23 6.98 -7.86
C LYS A 82 15.99 6.79 -6.54
N ARG A 83 16.84 5.77 -6.49
CA ARG A 83 17.83 5.54 -5.43
C ARG A 83 18.86 6.66 -5.38
#